data_AF-A0A368VKX6-F1
#
_entry.id   AF-A0A368VKX6-F1
#
_cell.length_a   1.000
_cell.length_b   1.000
_cell.length_c   1.000
_cell.angle_alpha   90.00
_cell.angle_beta   90.00
_cell.angle_gamma   90.00
#
_symmetry.space_group_name_H-M   'P 1'
#
loop_
_entity.id
_entity.type
_entity.pdbx_description
1 polymer ?
#
loop_
_entity_poly.entity_id
_entity_poly.type
_entity_poly.pdbx_seq_one_letter_code
_entity_poly.pdbx_strand_id
1 'polypeptide(L)'
;MQSKLVPLRIPPGWMVNFNQFTEANPDAFKNDDYEYKWEFNEDILQFDHIKNNRTVDLGWYPEFNPKGKYKIVLINSSDPDWQNPIYKFLSRDINEIIEKIEYVLEEVSNGRI
;
A
#
# COMPACT_ATOMS: atom_id res chain seq x y z
N MET A 1 -5.65 -18.00 10.27
CA MET A 1 -4.22 -18.09 9.84
C MET A 1 -3.86 -16.80 9.11
N GLN A 2 -2.59 -16.44 8.90
CA GLN A 2 -2.24 -15.27 8.08
C GLN A 2 -2.04 -15.72 6.63
N SER A 3 -2.58 -14.97 5.67
CA SER A 3 -2.33 -15.23 4.25
C SER A 3 -0.86 -14.94 3.90
N LYS A 4 -0.40 -15.47 2.76
CA LYS A 4 0.98 -15.26 2.30
C LYS A 4 1.18 -13.81 1.88
N LEU A 5 2.36 -13.25 2.14
CA LEU A 5 2.71 -11.91 1.67
C LEU A 5 2.77 -11.84 0.14
N VAL A 6 2.31 -10.71 -0.41
CA VAL A 6 2.39 -10.40 -1.83
C VAL A 6 3.85 -10.19 -2.24
N PRO A 7 4.33 -10.83 -3.32
CA PRO A 7 5.64 -10.53 -3.87
C PRO A 7 5.65 -9.16 -4.55
N LEU A 8 6.65 -8.33 -4.23
CA LEU A 8 6.86 -7.01 -4.83
C LEU A 8 8.29 -6.89 -5.35
N ARG A 9 8.46 -6.22 -6.49
CA ARG A 9 9.76 -5.79 -7.02
C ARG A 9 10.11 -4.43 -6.44
N ILE A 10 11.09 -4.41 -5.55
CA ILE A 10 11.51 -3.20 -4.84
C ILE A 10 12.88 -2.77 -5.39
N PRO A 11 12.99 -1.59 -6.03
CA PRO A 11 14.28 -1.03 -6.43
C PRO A 11 15.22 -0.81 -5.22
N PRO A 12 16.54 -0.68 -5.42
CA PRO A 12 17.45 -0.36 -4.32
C PRO A 12 17.15 1.04 -3.74
N GLY A 13 17.44 1.22 -2.45
CA GLY A 13 17.29 2.51 -1.75
C GLY A 13 15.99 2.68 -0.96
N TRP A 14 15.11 1.68 -1.01
CA TRP A 14 13.90 1.64 -0.19
C TRP A 14 14.10 0.90 1.13
N MET A 15 13.58 1.49 2.19
CA MET A 15 13.43 0.87 3.51
C MET A 15 11.98 0.41 3.67
N VAL A 16 11.78 -0.82 4.14
CA VAL A 16 10.46 -1.35 4.47
C VAL A 16 10.21 -1.11 5.96
N ASN A 17 9.29 -0.21 6.30
CA ASN A 17 8.98 0.11 7.70
C ASN A 17 8.12 -0.99 8.33
N PHE A 18 7.05 -1.37 7.63
CA PHE A 18 6.21 -2.51 7.97
C PHE A 18 5.58 -3.09 6.70
N ASN A 19 5.26 -4.38 6.71
CA ASN A 19 4.58 -5.07 5.62
C ASN A 19 3.64 -6.15 6.16
N GLN A 20 2.35 -5.93 5.91
CA GLN A 20 1.25 -6.86 6.14
C GLN A 20 0.44 -7.08 4.85
N PHE A 21 0.97 -6.70 3.69
CA PHE A 21 0.27 -6.84 2.42
C PHE A 21 0.28 -8.30 1.97
N THR A 22 -0.88 -8.95 2.03
CA THR A 22 -1.06 -10.37 1.76
C THR A 22 -1.89 -10.65 0.50
N GLU A 23 -1.87 -11.90 0.07
CA GLU A 23 -2.67 -12.43 -1.05
C GLU A 23 -4.14 -12.68 -0.65
N ALA A 24 -4.64 -12.11 0.47
CA ALA A 24 -6.04 -12.26 0.87
C ALA A 24 -6.99 -11.65 -0.17
N ASN A 25 -7.96 -12.44 -0.64
CA ASN A 25 -8.84 -12.03 -1.73
C ASN A 25 -9.87 -10.99 -1.25
N PRO A 26 -9.80 -9.72 -1.71
CA PRO A 26 -10.72 -8.68 -1.27
C PRO A 26 -12.16 -8.96 -1.72
N ASP A 27 -12.37 -9.72 -2.79
CA ASP A 27 -13.71 -10.09 -3.25
C ASP A 27 -14.35 -11.20 -2.42
N ALA A 28 -13.57 -11.97 -1.66
CA ALA A 28 -14.11 -12.90 -0.68
C ALA A 28 -14.56 -12.19 0.61
N PHE A 29 -14.08 -10.98 0.88
CA PHE A 29 -14.49 -10.18 2.03
C PHE A 29 -15.89 -9.58 1.83
N LYS A 30 -16.92 -10.31 2.25
CA LYS A 30 -18.34 -9.89 2.13
C LYS A 30 -18.95 -9.40 3.44
N ASN A 31 -18.45 -9.87 4.58
CA ASN A 31 -18.95 -9.57 5.92
C ASN A 31 -17.87 -9.86 6.98
N ASP A 32 -18.21 -9.60 8.23
CA ASP A 32 -17.31 -9.69 9.39
C ASP A 32 -16.90 -11.12 9.79
N ASP A 33 -17.46 -12.14 9.15
CA ASP A 33 -17.11 -13.55 9.36
C ASP A 33 -15.93 -13.98 8.48
N TYR A 34 -15.45 -13.10 7.59
CA TYR A 34 -14.30 -13.41 6.74
C TYR A 34 -13.03 -13.59 7.57
N GLU A 35 -12.38 -14.77 7.43
CA GLU A 35 -11.21 -15.16 8.23
C GLU A 35 -10.08 -14.12 8.22
N TYR A 36 -9.87 -13.47 7.07
CA TYR A 36 -8.77 -12.52 6.85
C TYR A 36 -9.20 -11.06 6.99
N LYS A 37 -10.36 -10.75 7.57
CA LYS A 37 -10.86 -9.36 7.66
C LYS A 37 -9.83 -8.38 8.25
N TRP A 38 -9.03 -8.83 9.22
CA TRP A 38 -8.05 -8.01 9.92
C TRP A 38 -6.85 -7.62 9.05
N GLU A 39 -6.65 -8.29 7.92
CA GLU A 39 -5.63 -7.94 6.92
C GLU A 39 -6.05 -6.70 6.08
N PHE A 40 -7.31 -6.27 6.19
CA PHE A 40 -7.87 -5.08 5.53
C PHE A 40 -7.98 -3.90 6.50
N ASN A 41 -6.85 -3.44 7.03
CA ASN A 41 -6.74 -2.27 7.92
C ASN A 41 -6.13 -1.04 7.20
N GLU A 42 -6.01 0.10 7.86
CA GLU A 42 -5.46 1.33 7.26
C GLU A 42 -3.92 1.35 7.15
N ASP A 43 -3.20 0.47 7.84
CA ASP A 43 -1.73 0.44 7.93
C ASP A 43 -1.19 -0.91 7.40
N ILE A 44 -1.25 -1.13 6.09
CA ILE A 44 -0.92 -2.43 5.48
C ILE A 44 0.56 -2.51 5.09
N LEU A 45 1.11 -1.48 4.45
CA LEU A 45 2.49 -1.50 3.95
C LEU A 45 3.03 -0.08 3.85
N GLN A 46 4.28 0.11 4.28
CA GLN A 46 4.94 1.41 4.16
C GLN A 46 6.41 1.27 3.77
N PHE A 47 6.82 2.10 2.81
CA PHE A 47 8.19 2.24 2.36
C PHE A 47 8.68 3.67 2.48
N ASP A 48 9.96 3.83 2.85
CA ASP A 48 10.65 5.11 2.82
C ASP A 48 11.83 5.09 1.86
N HIS A 49 11.98 6.15 1.07
CA HIS A 49 13.15 6.41 0.23
C HIS A 49 13.88 7.65 0.74
N ILE A 50 14.81 7.43 1.69
CA ILE A 50 15.50 8.50 2.45
C ILE A 50 16.13 9.55 1.52
N LYS A 51 16.82 9.12 0.46
CA LYS A 51 17.53 10.03 -0.46
C LYS A 51 16.60 11.01 -1.18
N ASN A 52 15.38 10.56 -1.51
CA ASN A 52 14.43 11.38 -2.29
C ASN A 52 13.32 11.94 -1.41
N ASN A 53 13.38 11.73 -0.09
CA ASN A 53 12.41 12.25 0.88
C ASN A 53 10.96 11.87 0.51
N ARG A 54 10.73 10.58 0.26
CA ARG A 54 9.43 10.04 -0.15
C ARG A 54 9.01 8.88 0.74
N THR A 55 7.74 8.88 1.09
CA THR A 55 7.07 7.76 1.77
C THR A 55 5.94 7.27 0.89
N VAL A 56 5.93 5.97 0.62
CA VAL A 56 4.82 5.26 -0.03
C VAL A 56 4.09 4.48 1.04
N ASP A 57 2.79 4.63 1.09
CA ASP A 57 1.93 4.01 2.09
C ASP A 57 0.72 3.35 1.41
N LEU A 58 0.36 2.18 1.90
CA LEU A 58 -0.77 1.39 1.47
C LEU A 58 -1.64 1.06 2.68
N GLY A 59 -2.93 1.33 2.54
CA GLY A 59 -3.96 0.90 3.48
C GLY A 59 -5.26 0.53 2.79
N TRP A 60 -6.19 -0.02 3.55
CA TRP A 60 -7.55 -0.32 3.12
C TRP A 60 -8.55 0.61 3.80
N TYR A 61 -9.35 1.31 2.99
CA TYR A 61 -10.25 2.36 3.48
C TYR A 61 -11.70 2.16 3.02
N PRO A 62 -12.69 2.23 3.92
CA PRO A 62 -12.53 2.27 5.39
C PRO A 62 -11.97 0.95 5.95
N GLU A 63 -11.25 1.00 7.07
CA GLU A 63 -10.74 -0.21 7.74
C GLU A 63 -11.84 -1.24 7.98
N PHE A 64 -11.47 -2.51 7.85
CA PHE A 64 -12.31 -3.68 8.12
C PHE A 64 -13.66 -3.65 7.42
N ASN A 65 -13.78 -2.87 6.33
CA ASN A 65 -15.03 -2.69 5.63
C ASN A 65 -15.02 -3.54 4.35
N PRO A 66 -15.99 -4.46 4.15
CA PRO A 66 -16.06 -5.27 2.94
C PRO A 66 -16.27 -4.44 1.66
N LYS A 67 -16.75 -3.20 1.77
CA LYS A 67 -16.88 -2.23 0.67
C LYS A 67 -15.68 -1.28 0.53
N GLY A 68 -14.67 -1.41 1.37
CA GLY A 68 -13.46 -0.60 1.29
C GLY A 68 -12.63 -0.88 0.04
N LYS A 69 -11.50 -0.19 -0.09
CA LYS A 69 -10.55 -0.36 -1.19
C LYS A 69 -9.15 -0.15 -0.67
N TYR A 70 -8.18 -0.77 -1.33
CA TYR A 70 -6.79 -0.36 -1.16
C TYR A 70 -6.64 1.09 -1.62
N LYS A 71 -5.81 1.84 -0.90
CA LYS A 71 -5.45 3.22 -1.16
C LYS A 71 -3.93 3.32 -1.05
N ILE A 72 -3.28 3.58 -2.18
CA ILE A 72 -1.86 3.92 -2.23
C ILE A 72 -1.76 5.44 -2.13
N VAL A 73 -0.85 5.94 -1.31
CA VAL A 73 -0.46 7.35 -1.29
C VAL A 73 1.06 7.51 -1.31
N LEU A 74 1.51 8.58 -1.97
CA LEU A 74 2.90 9.04 -1.96
C LEU A 74 2.93 10.43 -1.31
N ILE A 75 3.82 10.64 -0.35
CA ILE A 75 3.98 11.90 0.37
C ILE A 75 5.45 12.27 0.55
N ASN A 76 5.72 13.51 0.95
CA ASN A 76 7.03 13.90 1.44
C ASN A 76 7.26 13.33 2.83
N SER A 77 8.40 12.69 3.09
CA SER A 77 8.68 12.10 4.40
C SER A 77 8.93 13.16 5.49
N SER A 78 9.63 14.24 5.15
CA SER A 78 9.99 15.30 6.11
C SER A 78 8.85 16.25 6.48
N ASP A 79 7.82 16.33 5.63
CA ASP A 79 6.64 17.19 5.82
C ASP A 79 5.41 16.47 5.25
N PRO A 80 4.89 15.46 5.97
CA PRO A 80 3.85 14.57 5.46
C PRO A 80 2.48 15.26 5.43
N ASP A 81 1.91 15.44 4.23
CA ASP A 81 0.51 15.83 4.03
C ASP A 81 -0.30 14.64 3.49
N TRP A 82 -0.94 13.92 4.40
CA TRP A 82 -1.83 12.80 4.08
C TRP A 82 -3.16 13.22 3.43
N GLN A 83 -3.55 14.49 3.58
CA GLN A 83 -4.78 15.02 2.98
C GLN A 83 -4.58 15.39 1.51
N ASN A 84 -3.39 15.90 1.17
CA ASN A 84 -3.01 16.27 -0.19
C ASN A 84 -1.73 15.52 -0.65
N PRO A 85 -1.81 14.18 -0.85
CA PRO A 85 -0.65 13.42 -1.25
C PRO A 85 -0.20 13.77 -2.67
N ILE A 86 1.10 13.61 -2.93
CA ILE A 86 1.74 13.82 -4.25
C ILE A 86 1.11 12.90 -5.30
N TYR A 87 0.81 11.67 -4.89
CA TYR A 87 0.13 10.68 -5.71
C TYR A 87 -0.89 9.91 -4.86
N LYS A 88 -2.02 9.56 -5.48
CA LYS A 88 -3.07 8.75 -4.86
C LYS A 88 -3.68 7.81 -5.88
N PHE A 89 -3.84 6.55 -5.49
CA PHE A 89 -4.52 5.54 -6.30
C PHE A 89 -5.41 4.68 -5.42
N LEU A 90 -6.58 4.28 -5.91
CA LEU A 90 -7.45 3.33 -5.21
C LEU A 90 -7.90 2.21 -6.14
N SER A 91 -7.84 0.98 -5.65
CA SER A 91 -8.40 -0.18 -6.34
C SER A 91 -8.76 -1.29 -5.36
N ARG A 92 -9.54 -2.27 -5.83
CA ARG A 92 -9.73 -3.56 -5.15
C ARG A 92 -8.96 -4.68 -5.85
N ASP A 93 -8.44 -4.44 -7.04
CA ASP A 93 -7.66 -5.42 -7.77
C ASP A 93 -6.22 -5.44 -7.23
N ILE A 94 -5.82 -6.56 -6.64
CA ILE A 94 -4.48 -6.74 -6.09
C ILE A 94 -3.41 -6.56 -7.17
N ASN A 95 -3.67 -6.97 -8.42
CA ASN A 95 -2.70 -6.82 -9.51
C ASN A 95 -2.48 -5.35 -9.84
N GLU A 96 -3.56 -4.55 -9.90
CA GLU A 96 -3.43 -3.10 -10.09
C GLU A 96 -2.65 -2.45 -8.93
N ILE A 97 -2.86 -2.91 -7.69
CA ILE A 97 -2.12 -2.41 -6.52
C ILE A 97 -0.64 -2.75 -6.59
N ILE A 98 -0.29 -3.98 -6.97
CA ILE A 98 1.09 -4.41 -7.19
C ILE A 98 1.75 -3.53 -8.26
N GLU A 99 1.11 -3.42 -9.44
CA GLU A 99 1.63 -2.63 -10.56
C GLU A 99 1.84 -1.16 -10.17
N LYS A 100 0.91 -0.57 -9.41
CA LYS A 100 1.02 0.83 -8.99
C LYS A 100 2.04 1.04 -7.89
N ILE A 101 2.22 0.11 -6.95
CA ILE A 101 3.30 0.19 -5.97
C ILE A 101 4.63 0.14 -6.71
N GLU A 102 4.87 -0.89 -7.52
CA GLU A 102 6.14 -1.07 -8.24
C GLU A 102 6.46 0.13 -9.13
N TYR A 103 5.46 0.66 -9.85
CA TYR A 103 5.60 1.90 -10.63
C TYR A 103 6.04 3.08 -9.77
N VAL A 104 5.35 3.37 -8.67
CA VAL A 104 5.69 4.51 -7.80
C VAL A 104 7.09 4.35 -7.21
N LEU A 105 7.45 3.14 -6.79
CA LEU A 105 8.77 2.86 -6.26
C LEU A 105 9.87 3.15 -7.30
N GLU A 106 9.65 2.75 -8.55
CA GLU A 106 10.58 2.99 -9.66
C GLU A 106 10.68 4.48 -10.04
N GLU A 107 9.55 5.18 -10.15
CA GLU A 107 9.53 6.62 -10.48
C GLU A 107 10.29 7.45 -9.45
N VAL A 108 10.05 7.20 -8.17
CA VAL A 108 10.78 7.86 -7.07
C VAL A 108 12.25 7.48 -7.11
N SER A 109 12.62 6.20 -7.29
CA SER A 109 14.03 5.80 -7.37
C SER A 109 14.77 6.49 -8.52
N ASN A 110 14.09 6.76 -9.62
CA ASN A 110 14.62 7.50 -10.77
C ASN A 110 14.58 9.03 -10.60
N GLY A 111 14.05 9.54 -9.48
CA GLY A 111 13.93 10.97 -9.19
C GLY A 111 12.93 11.70 -10.09
N ARG A 112 11.95 11.00 -10.65
CA ARG A 112 10.92 11.57 -11.54
C ARG A 112 9.76 12.22 -10.77
N ILE A 113 9.55 11.80 -9.52
CA ILE A 113 8.54 12.33 -8.58
C ILE A 113 9.10 12.42 -7.16
#